data_AF-A0AAQ6IES2-F1
#
_entry.id   AF-A0AAQ6IES2-F1
#
_cell.length_a   1.000
_cell.length_b   1.000
_cell.length_c   1.000
_cell.angle_alpha   90.00
_cell.angle_beta   90.00
_cell.angle_gamma   90.00
#
_symmetry.space_group_name_H-M   'P 1'
#
loop_
_entity.id
_entity.type
_entity.pdbx_description
1 polymer ?
#
loop_
_entity_poly.entity_id
_entity_poly.type
_entity_poly.pdbx_seq_one_letter_code
_entity_poly.pdbx_strand_id
1 'polypeptide(L)'
;FHNKEQKGPSVRGGISPVTRTLSDMQRFFGLKITGAMNNETLAVMKKPRCGVPDVSMARFSTFGTNVKWQKNSLTYRIVNYTPDMSRAEVDDSIDKALQVWAKVTPLRFTKIYSGTADIMISFGRRGDAVEQKALQLVKLQNLF
;
A
#
# COMPACT_ATOMS: atom_id res chain seq x y z
N PHE A 1 3.04 -47.15 47.50
CA PHE A 1 3.39 -45.73 47.26
C PHE A 1 2.96 -45.35 45.86
N HIS A 2 1.99 -44.44 45.76
CA HIS A 2 1.42 -43.95 44.50
C HIS A 2 2.51 -43.21 43.70
N ASN A 3 2.87 -43.72 42.53
CA ASN A 3 3.64 -42.97 41.54
C ASN A 3 2.71 -41.94 40.90
N LYS A 4 2.81 -40.67 41.33
CA LYS A 4 2.17 -39.55 40.63
C LYS A 4 3.02 -39.19 39.42
N GLU A 5 2.52 -39.52 38.24
CA GLU A 5 3.04 -39.01 36.98
C GLU A 5 2.87 -37.49 36.96
N GLN A 6 3.98 -36.75 36.94
CA GLN A 6 3.94 -35.30 36.82
C GLN A 6 3.60 -34.94 35.38
N LYS A 7 2.34 -34.55 35.17
CA LYS A 7 1.85 -33.96 33.93
C LYS A 7 2.57 -32.61 33.74
N GLY A 8 3.58 -32.60 32.86
CA GLY A 8 4.27 -31.37 32.46
C GLY A 8 3.29 -30.33 31.92
N PRO A 9 3.68 -29.03 31.89
CA PRO A 9 2.79 -27.98 31.44
C PRO A 9 2.39 -28.26 29.99
N SER A 10 1.09 -28.49 29.78
CA SER A 10 0.48 -28.55 28.46
C SER A 10 0.71 -27.20 27.78
N VAL A 11 1.77 -27.10 26.99
CA VAL A 11 2.01 -25.97 26.08
C VAL A 11 0.79 -25.90 25.17
N ARG A 12 -0.09 -24.93 25.41
CA ARG A 12 -1.20 -24.63 24.50
C ARG A 12 -0.56 -24.12 23.22
N GLY A 13 -0.31 -25.03 22.28
CA GLY A 13 0.30 -24.77 20.97
C GLY A 13 -0.64 -23.95 20.09
N GLY A 14 -0.81 -22.67 20.42
CA GLY A 14 -1.40 -21.71 19.49
C GLY A 14 -0.43 -21.49 18.34
N ILE A 15 -0.95 -21.47 17.11
CA ILE A 15 -0.19 -21.06 15.92
C ILE A 15 0.37 -19.66 16.19
N SER A 16 1.67 -19.46 15.96
CA SER A 16 2.30 -18.17 16.23
C SER A 16 1.64 -17.06 15.37
N PRO A 17 1.53 -15.82 15.87
CA PRO A 17 0.98 -14.71 15.08
C PRO A 17 1.69 -14.52 13.73
N VAL A 18 3.01 -14.75 13.68
CA VAL A 18 3.82 -14.67 12.45
C VAL A 18 3.49 -15.79 11.47
N THR A 19 3.29 -17.01 11.95
CA THR A 19 2.87 -18.14 11.11
C THR A 19 1.52 -17.86 10.46
N ARG A 20 0.60 -17.21 11.20
CA ARG A 20 -0.70 -16.80 10.67
C ARG A 20 -0.57 -15.73 9.59
N THR A 21 0.18 -14.66 9.84
CA THR A 21 0.36 -13.59 8.84
C THR A 21 1.11 -14.05 7.60
N LEU A 22 2.09 -14.96 7.75
CA LEU A 22 2.75 -15.61 6.62
C LEU A 22 1.78 -16.44 5.80
N SER A 23 0.85 -17.15 6.45
CA SER A 23 -0.18 -17.92 5.75
C SER A 23 -1.13 -17.02 4.95
N ASP A 24 -1.52 -15.87 5.51
CA ASP A 24 -2.37 -14.89 4.83
C ASP A 24 -1.65 -14.25 3.62
N MET A 25 -0.37 -13.90 3.77
CA MET A 25 0.46 -13.41 2.66
C MET A 25 0.61 -14.48 1.57
N GLN A 26 0.94 -15.72 1.94
CA GLN A 26 1.05 -16.82 0.99
C GLN A 26 -0.25 -17.01 0.21
N ARG A 27 -1.40 -16.95 0.90
CA ARG A 27 -2.72 -17.01 0.27
C ARG A 27 -2.94 -15.86 -0.72
N PHE A 28 -2.63 -14.62 -0.33
CA PHE A 28 -2.80 -13.43 -1.17
C PHE A 28 -1.99 -13.52 -2.47
N PHE A 29 -0.75 -13.98 -2.38
CA PHE A 29 0.15 -14.13 -3.53
C PHE A 29 0.02 -15.47 -4.27
N GLY A 30 -0.95 -16.32 -3.91
CA GLY A 30 -1.18 -17.62 -4.55
C GLY A 30 -0.08 -18.66 -4.33
N LEU A 31 0.70 -18.53 -3.26
CA LEU A 31 1.74 -19.49 -2.86
C LEU A 31 1.16 -20.66 -2.09
N LYS A 32 1.93 -21.75 -1.99
CA LYS A 32 1.59 -22.86 -1.09
C LYS A 32 1.54 -22.35 0.35
N ILE A 33 0.37 -22.46 0.97
CA ILE A 33 0.14 -22.01 2.35
C ILE A 33 0.80 -23.00 3.30
N THR A 34 1.96 -22.61 3.82
CA THR A 34 2.77 -23.38 4.77
C THR A 34 2.90 -22.67 6.12
N GLY A 35 2.65 -21.36 6.16
CA GLY A 35 2.92 -20.51 7.32
C GLY A 35 4.41 -20.39 7.66
N ALA A 36 5.29 -20.93 6.82
CA ALA A 36 6.73 -20.93 6.99
C ALA A 36 7.40 -20.01 5.97
N MET A 37 8.51 -19.41 6.37
CA MET A 37 9.37 -18.61 5.50
C MET A 37 10.22 -19.55 4.64
N ASN A 38 9.69 -19.94 3.48
CA ASN A 38 10.41 -20.77 2.52
C ASN A 38 11.03 -19.93 1.39
N ASN A 39 11.85 -20.57 0.55
CA ASN A 39 12.58 -19.87 -0.53
C ASN A 39 11.64 -19.18 -1.53
N GLU A 40 10.50 -19.80 -1.85
CA GLU A 40 9.47 -19.21 -2.73
C GLU A 40 8.84 -17.96 -2.12
N THR A 41 8.49 -18.02 -0.83
CA THR A 41 7.94 -16.88 -0.07
C THR A 41 8.95 -15.74 -0.01
N LEU A 42 10.22 -16.05 0.25
CA LEU A 42 11.32 -15.06 0.25
C LEU A 42 11.53 -14.45 -1.13
N ALA A 43 11.47 -15.25 -2.20
CA ALA A 43 11.61 -14.76 -3.56
C ALA A 43 10.50 -13.76 -3.92
N VAL A 44 9.25 -14.05 -3.53
CA VAL A 44 8.14 -13.10 -3.69
C VAL A 44 8.35 -11.86 -2.83
N MET A 45 8.71 -12.01 -1.54
CA MET A 45 8.94 -10.91 -0.61
C MET A 45 9.99 -9.90 -1.10
N LYS A 46 11.05 -10.38 -1.76
CA LYS A 46 12.14 -9.55 -2.29
C LYS A 46 11.79 -8.78 -3.57
N LYS A 47 10.68 -9.09 -4.26
CA LYS A 47 10.28 -8.35 -5.46
C LYS A 47 9.91 -6.90 -5.10
N PRO A 48 10.35 -5.90 -5.89
CA PRO A 48 9.89 -4.52 -5.74
C PRO A 48 8.36 -4.46 -5.77
N ARG A 49 7.77 -3.67 -4.86
CA ARG A 49 6.32 -3.61 -4.65
C ARG A 49 5.89 -2.20 -4.26
N CYS A 50 4.59 -1.94 -4.36
CA CYS A 50 3.99 -0.72 -3.81
C CYS A 50 4.15 -0.68 -2.28
N GLY A 51 4.29 0.51 -1.71
CA GLY A 51 4.36 0.71 -0.26
C GLY A 51 3.01 0.67 0.45
N VAL A 52 1.90 0.53 -0.29
CA VAL A 52 0.55 0.41 0.26
C VAL A 52 0.34 -1.00 0.84
N PRO A 53 -0.18 -1.15 2.08
CA PRO A 53 -0.41 -2.46 2.67
C PRO A 53 -1.40 -3.33 1.88
N ASP A 54 -1.07 -4.62 1.71
CA ASP A 54 -1.92 -5.60 0.98
C ASP A 54 -3.25 -5.92 1.71
N VAL A 55 -3.31 -5.75 3.04
CA VAL A 55 -4.49 -6.06 3.86
C VAL A 55 -4.99 -4.86 4.66
N SER A 56 -6.31 -4.63 4.59
CA SER A 56 -7.08 -3.70 5.42
C SER A 56 -6.50 -2.28 5.49
N MET A 57 -6.74 -1.49 4.45
CA MET A 57 -6.36 -0.08 4.44
C MET A 57 -7.03 0.73 5.55
N ALA A 58 -8.25 0.39 5.97
CA ALA A 58 -8.96 1.08 7.05
C ALA A 58 -8.22 1.05 8.41
N ARG A 59 -7.30 0.10 8.63
CA ARG A 59 -6.50 0.01 9.86
C ARG A 59 -5.22 0.83 9.82
N PHE A 60 -4.72 1.15 8.64
CA PHE A 60 -3.45 1.87 8.42
C PHE A 60 -3.65 3.23 7.72
N SER A 61 -4.87 3.51 7.27
CA SER A 61 -5.28 4.75 6.65
C SER A 61 -5.56 5.77 7.74
N THR A 62 -4.91 6.93 7.65
CA THR A 62 -5.27 8.11 8.45
C THR A 62 -6.54 8.78 7.94
N PHE A 63 -7.04 8.39 6.75
CA PHE A 63 -8.36 8.78 6.30
C PHE A 63 -9.40 7.88 6.92
N GLY A 64 -10.46 8.49 7.45
CA GLY A 64 -11.63 7.79 7.97
C GLY A 64 -12.28 6.86 6.93
N THR A 65 -13.40 6.27 7.33
CA THR A 65 -14.06 5.17 6.61
C THR A 65 -14.49 5.50 5.16
N ASN A 66 -14.58 6.77 4.78
CA ASN A 66 -14.98 7.21 3.44
C ASN A 66 -13.78 7.60 2.57
N VAL A 67 -13.25 6.62 1.85
CA VAL A 67 -12.09 6.74 0.96
C VAL A 67 -12.41 7.30 -0.44
N LYS A 68 -13.69 7.57 -0.76
CA LYS A 68 -14.14 8.11 -2.06
C LYS A 68 -14.13 9.64 -2.11
N TRP A 69 -13.68 10.22 -3.22
CA TRP A 69 -13.81 11.64 -3.49
C TRP A 69 -15.28 12.06 -3.65
N GLN A 70 -15.68 13.14 -2.98
CA GLN A 70 -17.05 13.68 -3.04
C GLN A 70 -17.29 14.59 -4.25
N LYS A 71 -16.26 14.79 -5.08
CA LYS A 71 -16.29 15.59 -6.31
C LYS A 71 -15.56 14.86 -7.42
N ASN A 72 -15.95 15.17 -8.66
CA ASN A 72 -15.35 14.57 -9.85
C ASN A 72 -14.20 15.40 -10.44
N SER A 73 -14.23 16.72 -10.25
CA SER A 73 -13.14 17.61 -10.67
C SER A 73 -12.07 17.67 -9.57
N LEU A 74 -10.96 17.00 -9.82
CA LEU A 74 -9.82 16.89 -8.92
C LEU A 74 -8.65 17.71 -9.47
N THR A 75 -7.92 18.36 -8.57
CA THR A 75 -6.69 19.07 -8.88
C THR A 75 -5.48 18.26 -8.45
N TYR A 76 -4.39 18.33 -9.23
CA TYR A 76 -3.12 17.74 -8.82
C TYR A 76 -1.98 18.75 -8.93
N ARG A 77 -0.97 18.59 -8.07
CA ARG A 77 0.23 19.41 -8.04
C ARG A 77 1.45 18.55 -7.81
N ILE A 78 2.48 18.75 -8.64
CA ILE A 78 3.79 18.15 -8.46
C ILE A 78 4.62 19.11 -7.62
N VAL A 79 4.89 18.72 -6.37
CA VAL A 79 5.55 19.54 -5.34
C VAL A 79 7.05 19.63 -5.61
N ASN A 80 7.66 18.51 -5.98
CA ASN A 80 9.05 18.42 -6.41
C ASN A 80 9.17 17.38 -7.53
N TYR A 81 10.33 17.33 -8.17
CA TYR A 81 10.62 16.41 -9.28
C TYR A 81 11.77 15.49 -8.89
N THR A 82 11.78 14.29 -9.46
CA THR A 82 12.94 13.39 -9.34
C THR A 82 14.13 13.94 -10.15
N PRO A 83 15.37 13.79 -9.68
CA PRO A 83 16.57 14.11 -10.48
C PRO A 83 16.79 13.12 -11.64
N ASP A 84 16.14 11.95 -11.61
CA ASP A 84 16.40 10.88 -12.58
C ASP A 84 15.72 11.08 -13.94
N MET A 85 14.79 12.05 -14.05
CA MET A 85 14.02 12.34 -15.27
C MET A 85 13.82 13.85 -15.43
N SER A 86 13.61 14.31 -16.68
CA SER A 86 13.28 15.71 -16.92
C SER A 86 11.90 16.07 -16.38
N ARG A 87 11.67 17.36 -16.09
CA ARG A 87 10.36 17.82 -15.61
C ARG A 87 9.24 17.54 -16.60
N ALA A 88 9.52 17.67 -17.90
CA ALA A 88 8.55 17.39 -18.96
C ALA A 88 8.15 15.91 -18.99
N GLU A 89 9.11 14.99 -18.84
CA GLU A 89 8.83 13.54 -18.77
C GLU A 89 8.03 13.17 -17.52
N VAL A 90 8.36 13.77 -16.36
CA VAL A 90 7.56 13.59 -15.14
C VAL A 90 6.14 14.10 -15.34
N ASP A 91 5.98 15.29 -15.91
CA ASP A 91 4.67 15.90 -16.15
C ASP A 91 3.79 15.04 -17.06
N ASP A 92 4.35 14.61 -18.19
CA ASP A 92 3.70 13.72 -19.15
C ASP A 92 3.35 12.36 -18.53
N SER A 93 4.27 11.77 -17.77
CA SER A 93 4.06 10.48 -17.10
C SER A 93 2.94 10.53 -16.07
N ILE A 94 2.90 11.59 -15.26
CA ILE A 94 1.86 11.80 -14.26
C ILE A 94 0.50 12.08 -14.92
N ASP A 95 0.46 12.91 -15.96
CA ASP A 95 -0.78 13.16 -16.71
C ASP A 95 -1.34 11.85 -17.29
N LYS A 96 -0.51 11.09 -18.02
CA LYS A 96 -0.90 9.80 -18.59
C LYS A 96 -1.41 8.82 -17.53
N ALA A 97 -0.76 8.75 -16.38
CA ALA A 97 -1.19 7.88 -15.28
C ALA A 97 -2.58 8.26 -14.75
N LEU A 98 -2.87 9.56 -14.61
CA LEU A 98 -4.19 10.05 -14.20
C LEU A 98 -5.26 9.81 -15.28
N GLN A 99 -4.88 9.92 -16.55
CA GLN A 99 -5.80 9.69 -17.67
C GLN A 99 -6.28 8.23 -17.78
N VAL A 100 -5.51 7.26 -17.30
CA VAL A 100 -5.97 5.86 -17.21
C VAL A 100 -7.29 5.78 -16.42
N TRP A 101 -7.41 6.54 -15.33
CA TRP A 101 -8.61 6.59 -14.49
C TRP A 101 -9.70 7.47 -15.09
N ALA A 102 -9.35 8.63 -15.66
CA ALA A 102 -10.32 9.54 -16.28
C ALA A 102 -11.05 8.90 -17.47
N LYS A 103 -10.42 7.97 -18.18
CA LYS A 103 -11.03 7.25 -19.31
C LYS A 103 -12.21 6.35 -18.91
N VAL A 104 -12.22 5.84 -17.68
CA VAL A 104 -13.21 4.84 -17.22
C VAL A 104 -14.07 5.34 -16.05
N THR A 105 -13.91 6.61 -15.66
CA THR A 105 -14.66 7.24 -14.56
C THR A 105 -15.09 8.65 -14.95
N PRO A 106 -16.08 9.26 -14.25
CA PRO A 106 -16.40 10.67 -14.44
C PRO A 106 -15.34 11.66 -13.93
N LEU A 107 -14.20 11.18 -13.41
CA LEU A 107 -13.17 12.03 -12.81
C LEU A 107 -12.46 12.86 -13.87
N ARG A 108 -12.13 14.10 -13.50
CA ARG A 108 -11.36 15.04 -14.32
C ARG A 108 -10.19 15.55 -13.49
N PHE A 109 -9.00 15.59 -14.09
CA PHE A 109 -7.78 16.02 -13.41
C PHE A 109 -7.25 17.31 -14.02
N THR A 110 -6.98 18.31 -13.17
CA THR A 110 -6.41 19.59 -13.58
C THR A 110 -5.13 19.87 -12.82
N LYS A 111 -4.03 20.11 -13.54
CA LYS A 111 -2.76 20.50 -12.93
C LYS A 111 -2.84 21.94 -12.39
N ILE A 112 -2.41 22.14 -11.14
CA ILE A 112 -2.20 23.48 -10.57
C ILE A 112 -0.73 23.65 -10.16
N TYR A 113 -0.26 24.89 -10.19
CA TYR A 113 1.16 25.23 -9.97
C TYR A 113 1.44 25.85 -8.59
N SER A 114 0.41 26.41 -7.95
CA SER A 114 0.48 27.04 -6.64
C SER A 114 -0.68 26.57 -5.75
N GLY A 115 -0.57 26.81 -4.45
CA GLY A 115 -1.59 26.41 -3.47
C GLY A 115 -1.65 24.90 -3.19
N THR A 116 -2.70 24.48 -2.49
CA THR A 116 -2.93 23.08 -2.10
C THR A 116 -3.88 22.42 -3.10
N ALA A 117 -3.45 21.32 -3.70
CA ALA A 117 -4.25 20.52 -4.61
C ALA A 117 -4.94 19.36 -3.89
N ASP A 118 -5.92 18.73 -4.54
CA ASP A 118 -6.53 17.49 -4.04
C ASP A 118 -5.52 16.33 -4.01
N ILE A 119 -4.60 16.30 -4.98
CA ILE A 119 -3.53 15.31 -5.13
C ILE A 119 -2.16 16.02 -5.15
N MET A 120 -1.36 15.81 -4.11
CA MET A 120 -0.04 16.39 -3.91
C MET A 120 1.04 15.33 -4.16
N ILE A 121 1.70 15.42 -5.31
CA ILE A 121 2.68 14.43 -5.77
C ILE A 121 4.07 14.91 -5.41
N SER A 122 4.91 14.00 -4.90
CA SER A 122 6.32 14.30 -4.69
C SER A 122 7.17 13.05 -4.72
N PHE A 123 8.47 13.27 -4.87
CA PHE A 123 9.51 12.27 -4.79
C PHE A 123 10.31 12.44 -3.50
N GLY A 124 10.57 11.34 -2.82
CA GLY A 124 11.35 11.27 -1.59
C GLY A 124 12.07 9.94 -1.48
N ARG A 125 13.12 9.89 -0.66
CA ARG A 125 13.87 8.66 -0.36
C ARG A 125 13.27 7.95 0.84
N ARG A 126 13.61 6.66 0.97
CA ARG A 126 13.17 5.83 2.10
C ARG A 126 13.76 6.41 3.40
N GLY A 127 12.92 7.04 4.22
CA GLY A 127 13.33 7.74 5.44
C GLY A 127 12.98 9.23 5.47
N ASP A 128 12.62 9.83 4.33
CA ASP A 128 12.04 11.17 4.33
C ASP A 128 10.67 11.12 5.01
N ALA A 129 10.35 12.09 5.85
CA ALA A 129 9.03 12.27 6.44
C ALA A 129 8.04 12.66 5.33
N VAL A 130 7.58 11.66 4.58
CA VAL A 130 6.56 11.83 3.55
C VAL A 130 5.19 11.76 4.24
N GLU A 131 4.97 12.65 5.20
CA GLU A 131 3.86 12.59 6.16
C GLU A 131 2.47 12.78 5.52
N GLN A 132 2.35 12.98 4.20
CA GLN A 132 1.04 13.09 3.55
C GLN A 132 0.90 12.48 2.13
N LYS A 133 1.86 11.70 1.61
CA LYS A 133 1.86 11.39 0.14
C LYS A 133 1.57 9.94 -0.24
N ALA A 134 1.66 9.00 0.70
CA ALA A 134 1.11 7.65 0.51
C ALA A 134 -0.43 7.66 0.41
N LEU A 135 -1.04 8.78 0.79
CA LEU A 135 -2.44 8.98 1.07
C LEU A 135 -3.32 9.17 -0.19
N GLN A 136 -2.81 9.79 -1.25
CA GLN A 136 -3.64 10.09 -2.44
C GLN A 136 -3.62 8.98 -3.50
N LEU A 137 -2.56 8.17 -3.58
CA LEU A 137 -2.49 7.00 -4.46
C LEU A 137 -3.51 5.93 -4.06
N VAL A 138 -3.78 5.81 -2.75
CA VAL A 138 -4.75 4.87 -2.19
C VAL A 138 -6.18 5.15 -2.66
N LYS A 139 -6.55 6.42 -2.84
CA LYS A 139 -7.88 6.77 -3.39
C LYS A 139 -8.01 6.51 -4.88
N LEU A 140 -6.91 6.54 -5.63
CA LEU A 140 -6.88 6.14 -7.03
C LEU A 140 -6.99 4.62 -7.18
N GLN A 141 -6.32 3.86 -6.30
CA GLN A 141 -6.39 2.39 -6.30
C GLN A 141 -7.80 1.87 -5.92
N ASN A 142 -8.51 2.55 -5.03
CA ASN A 142 -9.89 2.24 -4.63
C ASN A 142 -10.98 2.69 -5.62
N LEU A 143 -10.63 3.09 -6.84
CA LEU A 143 -11.61 3.22 -7.92
C LEU A 143 -12.04 1.84 -8.47
N PHE A 144 -11.51 0.75 -7.90
CA PHE A 144 -12.05 -0.62 -7.94
C PHE A 144 -12.13 -1.20 -6.52
#